data_AF-A0A285UYK2-F1
#
_entry.id   AF-A0A285UYK2-F1
#
_cell.length_a   1.000
_cell.length_b   1.000
_cell.length_c   1.000
_cell.angle_alpha   90.00
_cell.angle_beta   90.00
_cell.angle_gamma   90.00
#
_symmetry.space_group_name_H-M   'P 1'
#
loop_
_entity.id
_entity.type
_entity.pdbx_description
1 polymer ?
#
loop_
_entity_poly.entity_id
_entity_poly.type
_entity_poly.pdbx_seq_one_letter_code
_entity_poly.pdbx_strand_id
1 'polypeptide(L)'
;MTRSHPETFRSIGQVLAGHVLPRLEHAQKRPLRVSCLGTISYDGATEADCVDRSIPIGEAASPQDAMALAATRVARGDIRAMPDDTLRFRPRLIVVQDSASGLVLAGEIRAGVILWQQPVASKAEATRIVLDATRLRGRAFAATGRGDHAAARDLRFQAARLEARLVDPVWREIAAELRLPEAACPRFPQPTFPARPCAARRSYGVSHAQICRQQRP
;
A
#
# COMPACT_ATOMS: atom_id res chain seq x y z
N MET A 1 28.06 -26.78 -59.01
CA MET A 1 28.72 -25.75 -58.17
C MET A 1 27.72 -25.26 -57.13
N THR A 2 27.78 -25.82 -55.92
CA THR A 2 26.95 -25.45 -54.77
C THR A 2 27.58 -24.24 -54.08
N ARG A 3 26.92 -23.07 -54.16
CA ARG A 3 27.31 -21.90 -53.38
C ARG A 3 26.85 -22.10 -51.93
N SER A 4 27.80 -22.39 -51.04
CA SER A 4 27.65 -22.28 -49.59
C SER A 4 27.30 -20.83 -49.24
N HIS A 5 26.11 -20.60 -48.70
CA HIS A 5 25.71 -19.29 -48.18
C HIS A 5 26.36 -19.11 -46.80
N PRO A 6 27.24 -18.11 -46.61
CA PRO A 6 27.96 -17.93 -45.37
C PRO A 6 27.05 -17.32 -44.29
N GLU A 7 27.52 -17.46 -43.07
CA GLU A 7 26.79 -17.34 -41.81
C GLU A 7 25.98 -16.05 -41.62
N THR A 8 24.93 -16.24 -40.83
CA THR A 8 23.93 -15.30 -40.35
C THR A 8 24.56 -14.09 -39.66
N PHE A 9 24.95 -13.06 -40.43
CA PHE A 9 25.24 -11.74 -39.88
C PHE A 9 23.94 -11.17 -39.29
N ARG A 10 23.77 -11.30 -37.97
CA ARG A 10 22.73 -10.57 -37.23
C ARG A 10 22.94 -9.09 -37.49
N SER A 11 21.88 -8.40 -37.90
CA SER A 11 21.96 -6.96 -38.12
C SER A 11 22.37 -6.28 -36.80
N ILE A 12 23.18 -5.22 -36.90
CA ILE A 12 23.57 -4.42 -35.72
C ILE A 12 22.32 -3.97 -34.95
N GLY A 13 21.22 -3.67 -35.65
CA GLY A 13 19.91 -3.37 -35.04
C GLY A 13 19.36 -4.50 -34.17
N GLN A 14 19.46 -5.76 -34.59
CA GLN A 14 19.03 -6.92 -33.78
C GLN A 14 19.95 -7.17 -32.57
N VAL A 15 21.26 -6.93 -32.71
CA VAL A 15 22.20 -7.04 -31.58
C VAL A 15 21.92 -5.94 -30.56
N LEU A 16 21.73 -4.70 -31.03
CA LEU A 16 21.39 -3.57 -30.18
C LEU A 16 20.06 -3.80 -29.46
N ALA A 17 18.99 -4.16 -30.18
CA ALA A 17 17.67 -4.41 -29.60
C ALA A 17 17.64 -5.61 -28.64
N GLY A 18 18.33 -6.71 -28.98
CA GLY A 18 18.25 -7.94 -28.18
C GLY A 18 19.21 -8.00 -26.99
N HIS A 19 20.34 -7.27 -27.03
CA HIS A 19 21.43 -7.49 -26.05
C HIS A 19 21.91 -6.20 -25.39
N VAL A 20 21.97 -5.08 -26.11
CA VAL A 20 22.57 -3.85 -25.61
C VAL A 20 21.54 -2.94 -24.95
N LEU A 21 20.41 -2.69 -25.62
CA LEU A 21 19.33 -1.85 -25.10
C LEU A 21 18.72 -2.41 -23.81
N PRO A 22 18.40 -3.72 -23.69
CA PRO A 22 17.91 -4.27 -22.43
C PRO A 22 18.93 -4.12 -21.30
N ARG A 23 20.23 -4.28 -21.58
CA ARG A 23 21.28 -4.11 -20.57
C ARG A 23 21.47 -2.65 -20.15
N LEU A 24 21.31 -1.70 -21.07
CA LEU A 24 21.34 -0.27 -20.78
C LEU A 24 20.09 0.18 -20.01
N GLU A 25 18.91 -0.33 -20.35
CA GLU A 25 17.68 -0.11 -19.58
C GLU A 25 17.80 -0.68 -18.16
N HIS A 26 18.40 -1.87 -18.01
CA HIS A 26 18.72 -2.45 -16.70
C HIS A 26 19.79 -1.65 -15.93
N ALA A 27 20.81 -1.12 -16.62
CA ALA A 27 21.84 -0.29 -16.00
C ALA A 27 21.36 1.10 -15.60
N GLN A 28 20.32 1.64 -16.27
CA GLN A 28 19.69 2.92 -15.91
C GLN A 28 18.72 2.81 -14.73
N LYS A 29 18.28 1.61 -14.35
CA LYS A 29 17.45 1.34 -13.17
C LYS A 29 18.28 1.49 -11.89
N ARG A 30 18.66 2.75 -11.60
CA ARG A 30 19.16 3.25 -10.30
C ARG A 30 18.14 2.92 -9.19
N PRO A 31 18.54 2.93 -7.91
CA PRO A 31 17.94 2.06 -6.92
C PRO A 31 16.42 2.31 -6.81
N LEU A 32 15.69 1.20 -6.68
CA LEU A 32 14.26 1.17 -6.56
C LEU A 32 13.83 1.99 -5.36
N ARG A 33 12.93 2.93 -5.56
CA ARG A 33 12.36 3.75 -4.51
C ARG A 33 11.22 3.00 -3.88
N VAL A 34 11.28 2.83 -2.57
CA VAL A 34 10.22 2.20 -1.79
C VAL A 34 9.49 3.29 -1.02
N SER A 35 8.17 3.31 -1.17
CA SER A 35 7.29 4.25 -0.47
C SER A 35 6.10 3.52 0.13
N CYS A 36 5.53 4.12 1.17
CA CYS A 36 4.33 3.64 1.82
C CYS A 36 3.23 4.68 1.68
N LEU A 37 2.13 4.30 1.04
CA LEU A 37 0.90 5.06 1.01
C LEU A 37 0.06 4.69 2.24
N GLY A 38 -0.40 5.72 2.93
CA GLY A 38 -1.23 5.58 4.11
C GLY A 38 -1.99 6.87 4.40
N THR A 39 -2.61 6.91 5.56
CA THR A 39 -3.40 8.06 6.00
C THR A 39 -2.73 8.67 7.23
N ILE A 40 -2.55 9.98 7.23
CA ILE A 40 -2.12 10.74 8.40
C ILE A 40 -3.33 11.31 9.14
N SER A 41 -3.26 11.34 10.47
CA SER A 41 -4.26 11.98 11.32
C SER A 41 -3.62 12.49 12.61
N TYR A 42 -4.18 13.55 13.19
CA TYR A 42 -3.84 13.95 14.56
C TYR A 42 -4.50 13.02 15.58
N ASP A 43 -4.05 13.09 16.84
CA ASP A 43 -4.74 12.39 17.92
C ASP A 43 -6.10 13.04 18.18
N GLY A 44 -7.16 12.23 18.29
CA GLY A 44 -8.54 12.71 18.40
C GLY A 44 -9.14 13.30 17.10
N ALA A 45 -8.43 13.22 15.97
CA ALA A 45 -8.92 13.64 14.67
C ALA A 45 -10.18 12.88 14.25
N THR A 46 -11.09 13.57 13.57
CA THR A 46 -12.21 12.93 12.89
C THR A 46 -11.75 12.36 11.56
N GLU A 47 -12.56 11.51 10.94
CA GLU A 47 -12.28 11.03 9.58
C GLU A 47 -12.24 12.17 8.54
N ALA A 48 -12.85 13.34 8.80
CA ALA A 48 -12.73 14.48 7.89
C ALA A 48 -11.31 15.08 7.88
N ASP A 49 -10.58 14.94 8.99
CA ASP A 49 -9.24 15.54 9.17
C ASP A 49 -8.12 14.63 8.64
N CYS A 50 -8.45 13.39 8.31
CA CYS A 50 -7.52 12.37 7.82
C CYS A 50 -7.12 12.61 6.35
N VAL A 51 -5.82 12.70 6.08
CA VAL A 51 -5.27 12.98 4.74
C VAL A 51 -4.42 11.81 4.24
N ASP A 52 -4.56 11.43 2.97
CA ASP A 52 -3.70 10.41 2.36
C ASP A 52 -2.31 10.99 2.03
N ARG A 53 -1.25 10.24 2.35
CA ARG A 53 0.14 10.61 2.10
C ARG A 53 0.96 9.41 1.63
N SER A 54 1.94 9.69 0.78
CA SER A 54 3.01 8.74 0.45
C SER A 54 4.28 9.14 1.20
N ILE A 55 4.83 8.20 1.96
CA ILE A 55 6.03 8.38 2.78
C ILE A 55 7.17 7.54 2.17
N PRO A 56 8.31 8.14 1.77
CA PRO A 56 9.46 7.37 1.32
C PRO A 56 10.03 6.57 2.50
N ILE A 57 10.26 5.27 2.31
CA ILE A 57 10.82 4.40 3.35
C ILE A 57 12.28 4.02 3.09
N GLY A 58 12.74 4.14 1.84
CA GLY A 58 14.15 3.97 1.45
C GLY A 58 14.32 3.63 -0.03
N GLU A 59 15.54 3.23 -0.38
CA GLU A 59 15.91 2.77 -1.71
C GLU A 59 16.50 1.36 -1.64
N ALA A 60 16.39 0.58 -2.72
CA ALA A 60 16.85 -0.80 -2.78
C ALA A 60 17.47 -1.13 -4.15
N ALA A 61 18.47 -2.02 -4.17
CA ALA A 61 19.19 -2.38 -5.42
C ALA A 61 18.41 -3.36 -6.30
N SER A 62 17.51 -4.15 -5.71
CA SER A 62 16.72 -5.17 -6.40
C SER A 62 15.27 -5.22 -5.89
N PRO A 63 14.32 -5.81 -6.65
CA PRO A 63 12.96 -6.02 -6.17
C PRO A 63 12.89 -6.83 -4.87
N GLN A 64 13.75 -7.84 -4.71
CA GLN A 64 13.82 -8.68 -3.51
C GLN A 64 14.30 -7.87 -2.31
N ASP A 65 15.33 -7.02 -2.48
CA ASP A 65 15.79 -6.11 -1.42
C ASP A 65 14.71 -5.10 -1.05
N ALA A 66 13.96 -4.59 -2.05
CA ALA A 66 12.84 -3.69 -1.82
C ALA A 66 11.72 -4.36 -1.00
N MET A 67 11.41 -5.63 -1.30
CA MET A 67 10.44 -6.42 -0.54
C MET A 67 10.90 -6.63 0.91
N ALA A 68 12.18 -6.99 1.11
CA ALA A 68 12.76 -7.22 2.42
C ALA A 68 12.82 -5.94 3.27
N LEU A 69 13.21 -4.81 2.65
CA LEU A 69 13.18 -3.49 3.26
C LEU A 69 11.76 -3.14 3.71
N ALA A 70 10.78 -3.25 2.82
CA ALA A 70 9.39 -2.94 3.14
C ALA A 70 8.85 -3.83 4.27
N ALA A 71 9.06 -5.14 4.19
CA ALA A 71 8.61 -6.08 5.21
C ALA A 71 9.21 -5.77 6.58
N THR A 72 10.50 -5.42 6.63
CA THR A 72 11.18 -5.03 7.87
C THR A 72 10.56 -3.78 8.49
N ARG A 73 10.33 -2.73 7.69
CA ARG A 73 9.76 -1.45 8.17
C ARG A 73 8.31 -1.61 8.64
N VAL A 74 7.51 -2.40 7.90
CA VAL A 74 6.13 -2.71 8.29
C VAL A 74 6.08 -3.53 9.58
N ALA A 75 6.92 -4.56 9.72
CA ALA A 75 6.96 -5.39 10.92
C ALA A 75 7.43 -4.62 12.16
N ARG A 76 8.36 -3.67 12.00
CA ARG A 76 8.81 -2.78 13.08
C ARG A 76 7.80 -1.70 13.45
N GLY A 77 6.84 -1.39 12.58
CA GLY A 77 5.90 -0.29 12.78
C GLY A 77 6.57 1.08 12.82
N ASP A 78 7.72 1.24 12.15
CA ASP A 78 8.56 2.44 12.20
C ASP A 78 8.34 3.42 11.03
N ILE A 79 7.28 3.20 10.25
CA ILE A 79 6.90 4.08 9.15
C ILE A 79 6.13 5.26 9.73
N ARG A 80 6.77 6.43 9.76
CA ARG A 80 6.21 7.66 10.33
C ARG A 80 6.13 8.76 9.28
N ALA A 81 5.08 9.56 9.33
CA ALA A 81 4.94 10.70 8.44
C ALA A 81 5.81 11.89 8.87
N MET A 82 6.07 12.03 10.17
CA MET A 82 6.93 13.05 10.75
C MET A 82 7.86 12.41 11.81
N PRO A 83 9.01 13.03 12.11
CA PRO A 83 9.90 12.57 13.18
C PRO A 83 9.24 12.61 14.56
N ASP A 84 8.36 13.58 14.77
CA ASP A 84 7.57 13.76 15.98
C ASP A 84 6.26 12.95 15.90
N ASP A 85 5.80 12.43 17.04
CA ASP A 85 4.62 11.54 17.14
C ASP A 85 3.29 12.32 17.06
N THR A 86 3.33 13.58 16.63
CA THR A 86 2.16 14.48 16.47
C THR A 86 1.15 13.98 15.44
N LEU A 87 1.62 13.31 14.39
CA LEU A 87 0.77 12.71 13.36
C LEU A 87 0.87 11.20 13.39
N ARG A 88 -0.26 10.55 13.65
CA ARG A 88 -0.40 9.11 13.49
C ARG A 88 -0.45 8.79 12.00
N PHE A 89 0.45 7.95 11.54
CA PHE A 89 0.42 7.39 10.19
C PHE A 89 -0.17 5.98 10.23
N ARG A 90 -1.20 5.73 9.43
CA ARG A 90 -1.79 4.41 9.21
C ARG A 90 -1.35 3.88 7.84
N PRO A 91 -0.34 2.99 7.78
CA PRO A 91 0.11 2.36 6.53
C PRO A 91 -1.02 1.58 5.86
N ARG A 92 -1.13 1.64 4.52
CA ARG A 92 -2.15 0.88 3.77
C ARG A 92 -1.58 0.13 2.57
N LEU A 93 -0.63 0.72 1.84
CA LEU A 93 -0.07 0.14 0.61
C LEU A 93 1.45 0.43 0.55
N ILE A 94 2.24 -0.55 0.16
CA ILE A 94 3.63 -0.38 -0.24
C ILE A 94 3.68 -0.24 -1.75
N VAL A 95 4.48 0.70 -2.24
CA VAL A 95 4.71 0.95 -3.66
C VAL A 95 6.21 0.99 -3.90
N VAL A 96 6.68 0.15 -4.81
CA VAL A 96 8.07 0.10 -5.28
C VAL A 96 8.12 0.63 -6.71
N GLN A 97 8.92 1.66 -6.92
CA GLN A 97 9.09 2.32 -8.21
C GLN A 97 10.55 2.30 -8.63
N ASP A 98 10.79 2.28 -9.94
CA ASP A 98 12.12 2.56 -10.46
C ASP A 98 12.41 4.06 -10.52
N SER A 99 13.59 4.43 -11.03
CA SER A 99 14.02 5.82 -11.18
C SER A 99 13.17 6.62 -12.18
N ALA A 100 12.46 5.97 -13.09
CA ALA A 100 11.54 6.60 -14.04
C ALA A 100 10.10 6.70 -13.49
N SER A 101 9.90 6.38 -12.20
CA SER A 101 8.58 6.26 -11.56
C SER A 101 7.70 5.13 -12.11
N GLY A 102 8.29 4.21 -12.88
CA GLY A 102 7.64 2.99 -13.34
C GLY A 102 7.34 2.07 -12.16
N LEU A 103 6.10 1.56 -12.10
CA LEU A 103 5.69 0.66 -11.02
C LEU A 103 6.37 -0.70 -11.20
N VAL A 104 7.15 -1.12 -10.20
CA VAL A 104 7.83 -2.43 -10.19
C VAL A 104 6.99 -3.47 -9.49
N LEU A 105 6.54 -3.16 -8.27
CA LEU A 105 5.61 -3.98 -7.50
C LEU A 105 4.90 -3.14 -6.45
N ALA A 106 3.73 -3.60 -6.01
CA ALA A 106 3.01 -2.98 -4.91
C ALA A 106 2.27 -4.04 -4.09
N GLY A 107 2.03 -3.74 -2.81
CA GLY A 107 1.46 -4.69 -1.86
C GLY A 107 0.59 -4.01 -0.82
N GLU A 108 -0.54 -4.63 -0.49
CA GLU A 108 -1.44 -4.15 0.55
C GLU A 108 -0.91 -4.53 1.93
N ILE A 109 -0.92 -3.59 2.87
CA ILE A 109 -0.55 -3.87 4.26
C ILE A 109 -1.79 -4.33 5.00
N ARG A 110 -1.77 -5.57 5.51
CA ARG A 110 -2.84 -6.12 6.36
C ARG A 110 -2.21 -6.77 7.59
N ALA A 111 -2.68 -6.40 8.78
CA ALA A 111 -2.21 -6.99 10.05
C ALA A 111 -0.66 -7.06 10.19
N GLY A 112 0.05 -6.02 9.73
CA GLY A 112 1.52 -5.97 9.82
C GLY A 112 2.27 -6.83 8.80
N VAL A 113 1.57 -7.43 7.82
CA VAL A 113 2.18 -8.15 6.69
C VAL A 113 1.83 -7.48 5.36
N ILE A 114 2.72 -7.64 4.37
CA ILE A 114 2.52 -7.11 3.02
C ILE A 114 2.00 -8.22 2.13
N LEU A 115 0.80 -8.03 1.59
CA LEU A 115 0.18 -8.87 0.58
C LEU A 115 0.48 -8.29 -0.80
N TRP A 116 1.54 -8.80 -1.41
CA TRP A 116 1.99 -8.37 -2.73
C TRP A 116 0.95 -8.69 -3.80
N GLN A 117 0.72 -7.73 -4.68
CA GLN A 117 -0.28 -7.85 -5.72
C GLN A 117 0.32 -8.51 -6.96
N GLN A 118 -0.37 -9.52 -7.49
CA GLN A 118 0.02 -10.16 -8.74
C GLN A 118 -0.14 -9.17 -9.91
N PRO A 119 0.92 -8.97 -10.72
CA PRO A 119 0.85 -8.16 -11.93
C PRO A 119 -0.27 -8.63 -12.87
N VAL A 120 -0.80 -7.71 -13.67
CA VAL A 120 -1.74 -8.07 -14.74
C VAL A 120 -1.09 -9.00 -15.75
N ALA A 121 -1.81 -10.06 -16.12
CA ALA A 121 -1.33 -11.07 -17.07
C ALA A 121 -1.63 -10.69 -18.53
N SER A 122 -2.57 -9.76 -18.76
CA SER A 122 -3.01 -9.39 -20.11
C SER A 122 -3.40 -7.93 -20.26
N LYS A 123 -3.38 -7.45 -21.51
CA LYS A 123 -3.88 -6.11 -21.86
C LYS A 123 -5.37 -5.94 -21.55
N ALA A 124 -6.17 -6.99 -21.75
CA ALA A 124 -7.61 -6.96 -21.46
C ALA A 124 -7.86 -6.73 -19.97
N GLU A 125 -7.11 -7.43 -19.11
CA GLU A 125 -7.15 -7.24 -17.67
C GLU A 125 -6.69 -5.84 -17.26
N ALA A 126 -5.58 -5.35 -17.83
CA ALA A 126 -5.10 -3.99 -17.58
C ALA A 126 -6.17 -2.94 -17.90
N THR A 127 -6.82 -3.04 -19.06
CA THR A 127 -7.93 -2.16 -19.45
C THR A 127 -9.07 -2.23 -18.45
N ARG A 128 -9.44 -3.44 -18.00
CA ARG A 128 -10.51 -3.63 -17.02
C ARG A 128 -10.18 -2.94 -15.69
N ILE A 129 -8.94 -3.09 -15.21
CA ILE A 129 -8.46 -2.45 -13.98
C ILE A 129 -8.55 -0.93 -14.10
N VAL A 130 -8.09 -0.34 -15.21
CA VAL A 130 -8.15 1.11 -15.41
C VAL A 130 -9.59 1.62 -15.38
N LEU A 131 -10.52 0.91 -16.02
CA LEU A 131 -11.94 1.26 -16.01
C LEU A 131 -12.52 1.20 -14.58
N ASP A 132 -12.26 0.11 -13.85
CA ASP A 132 -12.78 -0.10 -12.50
C ASP A 132 -12.18 0.92 -11.51
N ALA A 133 -10.88 1.19 -11.59
CA ALA A 133 -10.19 2.20 -10.77
C ALA A 133 -10.70 3.62 -11.06
N THR A 134 -10.93 3.96 -12.33
CA THR A 134 -11.51 5.24 -12.72
C THR A 134 -12.93 5.41 -12.17
N ARG A 135 -13.75 4.35 -12.25
CA ARG A 135 -15.10 4.35 -11.66
C ARG A 135 -15.07 4.55 -10.15
N LEU A 136 -14.13 3.90 -9.45
CA LEU A 136 -13.94 4.10 -8.01
C LEU A 136 -13.56 5.54 -7.68
N ARG A 137 -12.67 6.16 -8.47
CA ARG A 137 -12.33 7.59 -8.30
C ARG A 137 -13.52 8.52 -8.52
N GLY A 138 -14.35 8.27 -9.54
CA GLY A 138 -15.57 9.03 -9.76
C GLY A 138 -16.53 8.95 -8.56
N ARG A 139 -16.69 7.76 -7.98
CA ARG A 139 -17.47 7.57 -6.75
C ARG A 139 -16.84 8.27 -5.55
N ALA A 140 -15.52 8.24 -5.42
CA ALA A 140 -14.80 8.94 -4.34
C ALA A 140 -14.99 10.46 -4.43
N PHE A 141 -14.95 11.02 -5.64
CA PHE A 141 -15.23 12.42 -5.90
C PHE A 141 -16.66 12.77 -5.48
N ALA A 142 -17.65 11.97 -5.90
CA ALA A 142 -19.04 12.17 -5.51
C ALA A 142 -19.26 12.05 -3.98
N ALA A 143 -18.57 11.12 -3.31
CA ALA A 143 -18.63 11.00 -1.84
C ALA A 143 -18.04 12.23 -1.14
N THR A 144 -16.92 12.77 -1.65
CA THR A 144 -16.34 14.02 -1.16
C THR A 144 -17.31 15.18 -1.30
N GLY A 145 -18.03 15.29 -2.43
CA GLY A 145 -19.05 16.32 -2.64
C GLY A 145 -20.25 16.24 -1.69
N ARG A 146 -20.47 15.10 -1.02
CA ARG A 146 -21.49 14.93 0.03
C ARG A 146 -20.93 15.06 1.46
N GLY A 147 -19.64 15.39 1.62
CA GLY A 147 -18.97 15.46 2.92
C GLY A 147 -18.57 14.10 3.51
N ASP A 148 -18.74 13.00 2.78
CA ASP A 148 -18.35 11.66 3.24
C ASP A 148 -16.87 11.39 2.92
N HIS A 149 -16.00 12.00 3.71
CA HIS A 149 -14.55 11.92 3.53
C HIS A 149 -14.00 10.51 3.78
N ALA A 150 -14.59 9.76 4.72
CA ALA A 150 -14.19 8.39 5.04
C ALA A 150 -14.43 7.46 3.83
N ALA A 151 -15.66 7.44 3.30
CA ALA A 151 -15.99 6.62 2.15
C ALA A 151 -15.19 7.06 0.90
N ALA A 152 -14.97 8.37 0.72
CA ALA A 152 -14.13 8.86 -0.36
C ALA A 152 -12.70 8.32 -0.27
N ARG A 153 -12.10 8.29 0.94
CA ARG A 153 -10.74 7.76 1.16
C ARG A 153 -10.66 6.27 0.90
N ASP A 154 -11.65 5.52 1.35
CA ASP A 154 -11.70 4.08 1.08
C ASP A 154 -11.85 3.77 -0.40
N LEU A 155 -12.70 4.51 -1.13
CA LEU A 155 -12.84 4.37 -2.58
C LEU A 155 -11.54 4.70 -3.32
N ARG A 156 -10.80 5.75 -2.91
CA ARG A 156 -9.47 6.06 -3.47
C ARG A 156 -8.47 4.94 -3.20
N PHE A 157 -8.46 4.40 -1.98
CA PHE A 157 -7.60 3.28 -1.64
C PHE A 157 -7.93 2.03 -2.43
N GLN A 158 -9.21 1.70 -2.62
CA GLN A 158 -9.62 0.58 -3.46
C GLN A 158 -9.14 0.76 -4.91
N ALA A 159 -9.20 1.99 -5.44
CA ALA A 159 -8.67 2.29 -6.77
C ALA A 159 -7.15 2.09 -6.85
N ALA A 160 -6.41 2.63 -5.87
CA ALA A 160 -4.96 2.46 -5.79
C ALA A 160 -4.55 0.99 -5.65
N ARG A 161 -5.32 0.19 -4.91
CA ARG A 161 -5.09 -1.26 -4.79
C ARG A 161 -5.30 -2.01 -6.10
N LEU A 162 -6.25 -1.59 -6.94
CA LEU A 162 -6.40 -2.18 -8.29
C LEU A 162 -5.22 -1.79 -9.19
N GLU A 163 -4.80 -0.53 -9.14
CA GLU A 163 -3.68 -0.02 -9.94
C GLU A 163 -2.32 -0.54 -9.50
N ALA A 164 -2.19 -0.98 -8.25
CA ALA A 164 -1.01 -1.68 -7.74
C ALA A 164 -0.64 -2.93 -8.59
N ARG A 165 -1.58 -3.44 -9.40
CA ARG A 165 -1.37 -4.56 -10.33
C ARG A 165 -0.86 -4.13 -11.70
N LEU A 166 -0.95 -2.84 -12.03
CA LEU A 166 -0.53 -2.27 -13.32
C LEU A 166 0.99 -2.04 -13.35
N VAL A 167 1.75 -3.09 -13.08
CA VAL A 167 3.21 -3.09 -13.16
C VAL A 167 3.64 -2.66 -14.56
N ASP A 168 4.67 -1.83 -14.61
CA ASP A 168 5.25 -1.33 -15.85
C ASP A 168 5.69 -2.52 -16.74
N PRO A 169 5.45 -2.47 -18.07
CA PRO A 169 5.80 -3.57 -18.97
C PRO A 169 7.21 -4.11 -18.80
N VAL A 170 8.21 -3.24 -18.54
CA VAL A 170 9.63 -3.62 -18.42
C VAL A 170 9.90 -4.42 -17.14
N TRP A 171 8.97 -4.43 -16.18
CA TRP A 171 9.10 -5.13 -14.90
C TRP A 171 8.17 -6.32 -14.73
N ARG A 172 7.19 -6.52 -15.63
CA ARG A 172 6.16 -7.56 -15.44
C ARG A 172 6.70 -8.97 -15.35
N GLU A 173 7.65 -9.35 -16.21
CA GLU A 173 8.24 -10.69 -16.21
C GLU A 173 8.94 -10.95 -14.87
N ILE A 174 9.82 -10.05 -14.47
CA ILE A 174 10.54 -10.11 -13.19
C ILE A 174 9.55 -10.15 -12.02
N ALA A 175 8.53 -9.29 -12.02
CA ALA A 175 7.55 -9.20 -10.94
C ALA A 175 6.63 -10.43 -10.86
N ALA A 176 6.36 -11.10 -11.99
CA ALA A 176 5.59 -12.34 -12.03
C ALA A 176 6.42 -13.55 -11.57
N GLU A 177 7.74 -13.54 -11.82
CA GLU A 177 8.67 -14.57 -11.36
C GLU A 177 8.97 -14.49 -9.86
N LEU A 178 8.85 -13.29 -9.26
CA LEU A 178 8.81 -13.16 -7.82
C LEU A 178 7.65 -14.02 -7.33
N ARG A 179 7.96 -15.07 -6.55
CA ARG A 179 6.96 -15.83 -5.80
C ARG A 179 6.39 -14.93 -4.72
N LEU A 180 5.54 -14.00 -5.15
CA LEU A 180 4.72 -13.18 -4.28
C LEU A 180 3.83 -14.18 -3.55
N PRO A 181 3.91 -14.29 -2.21
CA PRO A 181 2.95 -15.09 -1.48
C PRO A 181 1.59 -14.56 -1.90
N GLU A 182 0.86 -15.38 -2.66
CA GLU A 182 -0.52 -15.11 -2.97
C GLU A 182 -1.20 -14.85 -1.64
N ALA A 183 -2.17 -13.92 -1.61
CA ALA A 183 -3.03 -13.76 -0.46
C ALA A 183 -3.88 -15.05 -0.31
N ALA A 184 -3.24 -16.14 0.11
CA ALA A 184 -3.88 -17.28 0.69
C ALA A 184 -4.61 -16.68 1.88
N CYS A 185 -5.93 -16.54 1.73
CA CYS A 185 -6.82 -16.20 2.82
C CYS A 185 -6.46 -17.16 3.96
N PRO A 186 -5.75 -16.71 5.00
CA PRO A 186 -5.43 -17.62 6.07
C PRO A 186 -6.75 -17.82 6.77
N ARG A 187 -7.24 -19.05 6.73
CA ARG A 187 -8.32 -19.51 7.61
C ARG A 187 -7.73 -19.52 9.02
N PHE A 188 -7.53 -18.34 9.60
CA PHE A 188 -7.06 -18.21 10.96
C PHE A 188 -8.16 -18.75 11.87
N PRO A 189 -7.83 -19.64 12.82
CA PRO A 189 -8.71 -19.90 13.94
C PRO A 189 -8.91 -18.60 14.71
N GLN A 190 -10.15 -18.36 15.11
CA GLN A 190 -10.55 -17.19 15.87
C GLN A 190 -9.62 -16.98 17.07
N PRO A 191 -9.14 -15.75 17.35
CA PRO A 191 -8.48 -15.48 18.61
C PRO A 191 -9.49 -15.67 19.74
N THR A 192 -9.32 -16.72 20.54
CA THR A 192 -9.95 -16.84 21.85
C THR A 192 -9.35 -15.77 22.74
N PHE A 193 -9.93 -14.57 22.70
CA PHE A 193 -9.74 -13.61 23.77
C PHE A 193 -10.35 -14.19 25.05
N PRO A 194 -9.61 -14.29 26.17
CA PRO A 194 -10.24 -14.52 27.45
C PRO A 194 -11.13 -13.31 27.74
N ALA A 195 -12.42 -13.56 27.93
CA ALA A 195 -13.39 -12.58 28.39
C ALA A 195 -12.85 -11.95 29.68
N ARG A 196 -12.44 -10.68 29.61
CA ARG A 196 -12.27 -9.88 30.81
C ARG A 196 -13.67 -9.69 31.41
N PRO A 197 -13.91 -10.10 32.66
CA PRO A 197 -15.18 -9.85 33.30
C PRO A 197 -15.36 -8.32 33.45
N CYS A 198 -16.51 -7.83 33.00
CA CYS A 198 -17.04 -6.51 33.34
C CYS A 198 -17.09 -6.40 34.87
N ALA A 199 -16.06 -5.78 35.46
CA ALA A 199 -16.08 -5.37 36.85
C ALA A 199 -17.08 -4.22 36.96
N ALA A 200 -18.27 -4.54 37.47
CA ALA A 200 -19.28 -3.60 37.91
C ALA A 200 -18.65 -2.58 38.87
N ARG A 201 -18.49 -1.33 38.40
CA ARG A 201 -18.27 -0.20 39.30
C ARG A 201 -19.60 0.16 39.93
N ARG A 202 -19.68 -0.23 41.20
CA ARG A 202 -20.70 0.15 42.18
C ARG A 202 -20.89 1.66 42.17
N SER A 203 -22.17 2.01 42.13
CA SER A 203 -22.74 3.29 42.50
C SER A 203 -22.16 3.77 43.82
N TYR A 204 -21.49 4.93 43.81
CA TYR A 204 -21.21 5.66 45.04
C TYR A 204 -22.53 6.24 45.54
N GLY A 205 -22.93 5.78 46.72
CA GLY A 205 -24.09 6.24 47.45
C GLY A 205 -23.99 7.74 47.78
N VAL A 206 -25.06 8.45 47.45
CA VAL A 206 -25.41 9.74 48.02
C VAL A 206 -25.75 9.50 49.48
N SER A 207 -24.91 9.99 50.40
CA SER A 207 -25.18 9.99 51.82
C SER A 207 -26.06 11.18 52.17
N HIS A 208 -27.28 10.89 52.60
CA HIS A 208 -28.26 11.80 53.14
C HIS A 208 -28.04 11.90 54.66
N ALA A 209 -27.79 13.09 55.22
CA ALA A 209 -28.23 13.48 56.56
C ALA A 209 -27.83 14.93 56.94
N GLN A 210 -28.87 15.74 57.18
CA GLN A 210 -28.99 16.76 58.23
C GLN A 210 -27.99 17.92 58.32
N ILE A 211 -28.45 19.12 57.91
CA ILE A 211 -28.34 20.33 58.76
C ILE A 211 -29.70 21.06 58.78
N CYS A 212 -30.02 21.51 59.99
CA CYS A 212 -31.27 22.00 60.56
C CYS A 212 -32.04 23.12 59.84
N ARG A 213 -33.37 23.05 60.01
CA ARG A 213 -34.31 24.19 60.02
C ARG A 213 -33.98 25.17 61.17
N GLN A 214 -34.49 26.40 61.02
CA GLN A 214 -34.57 27.55 61.97
C GLN A 214 -33.33 28.47 61.90
N GLN A 215 -33.45 29.77 61.63
CA GLN A 215 -34.32 30.75 62.29
C GLN A 215 -34.80 31.89 61.37
N ARG A 216 -36.02 32.35 61.66
CA ARG A 216 -36.67 33.62 61.27
C ARG A 216 -36.05 34.80 62.07
N PRO A 217 -36.27 36.08 61.71
CA PRO A 217 -37.58 36.76 61.78
C PRO A 217 -38.22 37.08 60.43
#